data_AF-A0A8I3AEU6-F1
#
_entry.id   AF-A0A8I3AEU6-F1
#
_cell.length_a   1.000
_cell.length_b   1.000
_cell.length_c   1.000
_cell.angle_alpha   90.00
_cell.angle_beta   90.00
_cell.angle_gamma   90.00
#
_symmetry.space_group_name_H-M   'P 1'
#
loop_
_entity.id
_entity.type
_entity.pdbx_description
1 polymer ?
#
loop_
_entity_poly.entity_id
_entity_poly.type
_entity_poly.pdbx_seq_one_letter_code
_entity_poly.pdbx_strand_id
1 'polypeptide(L)'
;MAVQSQGSDGQWMLILKPTLLESKDILGTVETVLVSMHGGTATAYDVPDAHPDPLLVTLDPPKPGDKYYIATDERDPNNLQHLRDQGAVLITDLLTQEDHREYGWPILLTDVLALVEQSIMSRAAYFYAHALSSVAGGVMNLRGNLGKDPRTAYLD
;
A
#
# COMPACT_ATOMS: atom_id res chain seq x y z
N MET A 1 -18.82 -10.78 6.41
CA MET A 1 -19.68 -9.58 6.43
C MET A 1 -18.75 -8.42 6.13
N ALA A 2 -18.84 -7.81 4.96
CA ALA A 2 -17.87 -6.81 4.50
C ALA A 2 -18.21 -5.45 5.12
N VAL A 3 -17.28 -4.88 5.88
CA VAL A 3 -17.38 -3.49 6.33
C VAL A 3 -16.98 -2.60 5.17
N GLN A 4 -17.99 -1.98 4.57
CA GLN A 4 -17.86 -0.98 3.52
C GLN A 4 -17.65 0.38 4.22
N SER A 5 -16.39 0.79 4.36
CA SER A 5 -16.05 2.16 4.77
C SER A 5 -16.22 3.07 3.56
N GLN A 6 -17.36 3.76 3.46
CA GLN A 6 -17.55 4.89 2.55
C GLN A 6 -16.69 6.08 3.00
N GLY A 7 -15.48 6.18 2.45
CA GLY A 7 -14.76 7.45 2.32
C GLY A 7 -15.16 8.07 0.99
N SER A 8 -15.73 9.27 1.01
CA SER A 8 -16.39 9.91 -0.14
C SER A 8 -15.46 10.59 -1.14
N ASP A 9 -14.16 10.28 -1.14
CA ASP A 9 -13.21 10.75 -2.16
C ASP A 9 -12.14 9.67 -2.33
N GLY A 10 -11.91 9.24 -3.57
CA GLY A 10 -11.04 8.11 -3.93
C GLY A 10 -9.57 8.34 -3.63
N GLN A 11 -9.19 8.34 -2.35
CA GLN A 11 -7.82 8.50 -1.89
C GLN A 11 -6.98 7.25 -2.17
N TRP A 12 -5.89 7.46 -2.90
CA TRP A 12 -4.86 6.45 -3.09
C TRP A 12 -4.06 6.23 -1.80
N MET A 13 -3.68 4.98 -1.60
CA MET A 13 -2.75 4.55 -0.58
C MET A 13 -1.42 4.24 -1.26
N LEU A 14 -0.42 5.09 -1.06
CA LEU A 14 0.97 4.86 -1.45
C LEU A 14 1.68 4.04 -0.36
N ILE A 15 2.67 3.20 -0.70
CA ILE A 15 3.42 2.43 0.30
C ILE A 15 4.91 2.60 0.12
N LEU A 16 5.57 3.11 1.16
CA LEU A 16 7.03 3.27 1.23
C LEU A 16 7.54 2.51 2.46
N LYS A 17 8.68 1.83 2.39
CA LYS A 17 9.40 1.32 3.57
C LYS A 17 10.53 2.29 3.96
N PRO A 18 10.85 2.44 5.27
CA PRO A 18 11.74 3.49 5.73
C PRO A 18 13.17 2.93 5.84
N THR A 19 13.93 3.01 4.76
CA THR A 19 15.41 3.05 4.88
C THR A 19 16.05 4.18 4.10
N LEU A 20 15.28 5.02 3.41
CA LEU A 20 15.82 6.21 2.76
C LEU A 20 14.87 7.39 2.94
N LEU A 21 15.27 8.31 3.80
CA LEU A 21 14.87 9.72 3.81
C LEU A 21 15.32 10.47 2.53
N GLU A 22 15.69 9.75 1.45
CA GLU A 22 16.00 10.27 0.12
C GLU A 22 14.81 10.09 -0.87
N SER A 23 13.60 9.95 -0.34
CA SER A 23 12.37 9.53 -1.03
C SER A 23 11.70 10.55 -1.97
N LYS A 24 12.36 11.65 -2.36
CA LYS A 24 11.79 12.56 -3.38
C LYS A 24 11.71 11.90 -4.75
N ASP A 25 12.71 11.08 -5.09
CA ASP A 25 12.79 10.45 -6.41
C ASP A 25 11.75 9.33 -6.56
N ILE A 26 11.46 8.58 -5.50
CA ILE A 26 10.42 7.53 -5.51
C ILE A 26 9.03 8.17 -5.60
N LEU A 27 8.76 9.23 -4.83
CA LEU A 27 7.49 9.95 -4.90
C LEU A 27 7.25 10.57 -6.28
N GLY A 28 8.27 11.20 -6.86
CA GLY A 28 8.20 11.72 -8.23
C GLY A 28 7.99 10.62 -9.28
N THR A 29 8.59 9.45 -9.07
CA THR A 29 8.37 8.26 -9.92
C THR A 29 6.94 7.75 -9.83
N VAL A 30 6.37 7.66 -8.62
CA VAL A 30 4.98 7.22 -8.42
C VAL A 30 4.00 8.13 -9.14
N GLU A 31 4.11 9.45 -8.92
CA GLU A 31 3.24 10.43 -9.56
C GLU A 31 3.34 10.32 -11.08
N THR A 32 4.56 10.29 -11.62
CA THR A 32 4.79 10.17 -13.07
C THR A 32 4.13 8.92 -13.65
N VAL A 33 4.28 7.76 -12.98
CA VAL A 33 3.67 6.50 -13.43
C VAL A 33 2.15 6.60 -13.41
N LEU A 34 1.54 6.98 -12.29
CA LEU A 34 0.09 7.00 -12.14
C LEU A 34 -0.57 8.05 -13.06
N VAL A 35 0.05 9.22 -13.23
CA VAL A 35 -0.39 10.23 -14.20
C VAL A 35 -0.31 9.70 -15.64
N SER A 36 0.77 9.01 -16.00
CA SER A 36 0.93 8.44 -17.35
C SER A 36 -0.09 7.35 -17.68
N MET A 37 -0.65 6.70 -16.66
CA MET A 37 -1.61 5.61 -16.80
C MET A 37 -3.06 6.11 -16.82
N HIS A 38 -3.34 7.26 -16.22
CA HIS A 38 -4.70 7.79 -16.10
C HIS A 38 -5.34 8.04 -17.48
N GLY A 39 -6.57 7.53 -17.66
CA GLY A 39 -7.29 7.54 -18.93
C GLY A 39 -6.76 6.56 -20.00
N GLY A 40 -5.73 5.77 -19.67
CA GLY A 40 -5.11 4.80 -20.56
C GLY A 40 -5.66 3.36 -20.39
N THR A 41 -4.80 2.38 -20.64
CA THR A 41 -5.10 0.95 -20.45
C THR A 41 -4.22 0.35 -19.36
N ALA A 42 -4.83 -0.47 -18.51
CA ALA A 42 -4.12 -1.31 -17.54
C ALA A 42 -3.76 -2.66 -18.18
N THR A 43 -2.60 -3.20 -17.81
CA THR A 43 -2.23 -4.59 -18.08
C THR A 43 -2.12 -5.37 -16.78
N ALA A 44 -2.23 -6.70 -16.84
CA ALA A 44 -2.00 -7.57 -15.69
C ALA A 44 -0.60 -8.19 -15.78
N TYR A 45 -0.11 -8.73 -14.66
CA TYR A 45 1.04 -9.63 -14.67
C TYR A 45 0.72 -10.90 -15.47
N ASP A 46 1.76 -11.62 -15.90
CA ASP A 46 1.64 -12.95 -16.51
C ASP A 46 1.32 -14.01 -15.43
N VAL A 47 0.09 -13.94 -14.93
CA VAL A 47 -0.48 -14.86 -13.93
C VAL A 47 -1.75 -15.47 -14.53
N PRO A 48 -1.95 -16.79 -14.47
CA PRO A 48 -3.15 -17.44 -14.98
C PRO A 48 -4.42 -16.80 -14.39
N ASP A 49 -5.40 -16.57 -15.26
CA ASP A 49 -6.72 -15.99 -14.94
C ASP A 49 -6.69 -14.56 -14.36
N ALA A 50 -5.53 -13.89 -14.32
CA ALA A 50 -5.45 -12.50 -13.90
C ALA A 50 -6.04 -11.57 -14.96
N HIS A 51 -6.98 -10.71 -14.54
CA HIS A 51 -7.60 -9.70 -15.38
C HIS A 51 -7.16 -8.31 -14.94
N PRO A 52 -6.75 -7.41 -15.86
CA PRO A 52 -6.31 -6.07 -15.48
C PRO A 52 -7.34 -5.34 -14.62
N ASP A 53 -6.88 -4.73 -13.52
CA ASP A 53 -7.70 -3.89 -12.66
C ASP A 53 -7.95 -2.53 -13.33
N PRO A 54 -9.17 -2.24 -13.83
CA PRO A 54 -9.46 -1.00 -14.54
C PRO A 54 -9.43 0.22 -13.62
N LEU A 55 -9.53 0.04 -12.29
CA LEU A 55 -9.48 1.15 -11.35
C LEU A 55 -8.13 1.88 -11.37
N LEU A 56 -7.06 1.20 -11.79
CA LEU A 56 -5.72 1.79 -11.88
C LEU A 56 -5.63 2.95 -12.88
N VAL A 57 -6.48 2.98 -13.90
CA VAL A 57 -6.45 4.00 -14.96
C VAL A 57 -7.61 4.99 -14.86
N THR A 58 -8.63 4.71 -14.04
CA THR A 58 -9.81 5.58 -13.91
C THR A 58 -9.77 6.48 -12.69
N LEU A 59 -9.02 6.13 -11.65
CA LEU A 59 -8.87 6.94 -10.46
C LEU A 59 -7.90 8.12 -10.70
N ASP A 60 -8.22 9.29 -10.12
CA ASP A 60 -7.42 10.51 -10.23
C ASP A 60 -6.06 10.34 -9.53
N PRO A 61 -4.91 10.60 -10.16
CA PRO A 61 -3.59 10.42 -9.55
C PRO A 61 -3.45 11.11 -8.16
N PRO A 62 -2.59 10.58 -7.26
CA PRO A 62 -2.39 11.16 -5.94
C PRO A 62 -1.85 12.59 -6.05
N LYS A 63 -2.31 13.46 -5.14
CA LYS A 63 -1.92 14.86 -5.06
C LYS A 63 -0.82 15.05 -4.02
N PRO A 64 -0.02 16.12 -4.12
CA PRO A 64 0.90 16.51 -3.05
C PRO A 64 0.16 16.66 -1.71
N GLY A 65 0.65 15.96 -0.69
CA GLY A 65 0.07 15.96 0.66
C GLY A 65 -0.95 14.84 0.92
N ASP A 66 -1.29 14.02 -0.09
CA ASP A 66 -2.06 12.81 0.16
C ASP A 66 -1.30 11.86 1.09
N LYS A 67 -2.06 11.16 1.94
CA LYS A 67 -1.51 10.22 2.91
C LYS A 67 -0.98 8.95 2.23
N TYR A 68 -0.01 8.31 2.86
CA TYR A 68 0.55 7.04 2.39
C TYR A 68 0.61 6.04 3.54
N TYR A 69 0.34 4.77 3.25
CA TYR A 69 0.51 3.69 4.22
C TYR A 69 1.98 3.28 4.31
N ILE A 70 2.47 2.86 5.47
CA ILE A 70 3.82 2.32 5.62
C ILE A 70 3.80 1.11 6.55
N ALA A 71 4.21 -0.03 6.03
CA ALA A 71 4.51 -1.21 6.84
C ALA A 71 5.97 -1.14 7.28
N THR A 72 6.23 -0.96 8.57
CA THR A 72 7.59 -0.82 9.11
C THR A 72 7.73 -1.57 10.42
N ASP A 73 8.95 -2.07 10.68
CA ASP A 73 9.38 -2.64 11.95
C ASP A 73 9.97 -1.60 12.91
N GLU A 74 9.91 -0.30 12.57
CA GLU A 74 10.28 0.81 13.45
C GLU A 74 9.42 0.81 14.72
N ARG A 75 10.08 1.03 15.86
CA ARG A 75 9.47 1.03 17.20
C ARG A 75 9.74 2.31 17.98
N ASP A 76 10.68 3.15 17.55
CA ASP A 76 10.99 4.41 18.19
C ASP A 76 9.82 5.40 18.02
N PRO A 77 9.20 5.86 19.12
CA PRO A 77 8.05 6.76 19.04
C PRO A 77 8.33 8.08 18.30
N ASN A 78 9.57 8.60 18.37
CA ASN A 78 9.94 9.84 17.69
C ASN A 78 10.02 9.62 16.18
N ASN A 79 10.59 8.50 15.75
CA ASN A 79 10.65 8.16 14.32
C ASN A 79 9.25 7.89 13.76
N LEU A 80 8.40 7.18 14.52
CA LEU A 80 7.01 6.96 14.13
C LEU A 80 6.21 8.25 14.05
N GLN A 81 6.41 9.18 15.00
CA GLN A 81 5.77 10.49 14.94
C GLN A 81 6.27 11.30 13.73
N HIS A 82 7.56 11.28 13.47
CA HIS A 82 8.14 11.94 12.30
C HIS A 82 7.55 11.43 10.99
N LEU A 83 7.33 10.11 10.85
CA LEU A 83 6.64 9.53 9.69
C LEU A 83 5.20 10.06 9.58
N ARG A 84 4.44 10.07 10.69
CA ARG A 84 3.07 10.59 10.70
C ARG A 84 2.99 12.06 10.30
N ASP A 85 3.92 12.87 10.78
CA ASP A 85 4.02 14.30 10.44
C ASP A 85 4.24 14.51 8.94
N GLN A 86 4.79 13.51 8.23
CA GLN A 86 4.96 13.52 6.77
C GLN A 86 3.76 12.94 6.00
N GLY A 87 2.69 12.55 6.69
CA GLY A 87 1.48 11.98 6.07
C GLY A 87 1.44 10.45 6.06
N ALA A 88 2.37 9.78 6.75
CA ALA A 88 2.33 8.34 6.90
C ALA A 88 1.14 7.87 7.74
N VAL A 89 0.55 6.75 7.34
CA VAL A 89 -0.48 6.00 8.05
C VAL A 89 0.09 4.64 8.40
N LEU A 90 0.13 4.33 9.68
CA LEU A 90 0.62 3.06 10.21
C LEU A 90 -0.55 2.10 10.45
N ILE A 91 -0.26 0.81 10.57
CA ILE A 91 -1.29 -0.18 10.91
C ILE A 91 -1.99 0.14 12.24
N THR A 92 -1.26 0.70 13.21
CA THR A 92 -1.80 1.13 14.50
C THR A 92 -2.74 2.32 14.40
N ASP A 93 -2.72 3.07 13.29
CA ASP A 93 -3.66 4.15 13.02
C ASP A 93 -4.94 3.64 12.36
N LEU A 94 -4.91 2.42 11.80
CA LEU A 94 -6.04 1.77 11.13
C LEU A 94 -6.82 0.81 12.04
N LEU A 95 -6.14 0.18 13.00
CA LEU A 95 -6.77 -0.75 13.94
C LEU A 95 -7.59 0.00 14.99
N THR A 96 -8.88 -0.27 15.04
CA THR A 96 -9.79 0.29 16.03
C THR A 96 -9.81 -0.55 17.31
N GLN A 97 -10.30 0.03 18.42
CA GLN A 97 -10.56 -0.76 19.63
C GLN A 97 -11.59 -1.87 19.39
N GLU A 98 -12.48 -1.73 18.42
CA GLU A 98 -13.47 -2.75 18.09
C GLU A 98 -12.80 -3.95 17.41
N ASP A 99 -11.86 -3.71 16.49
CA ASP A 99 -11.04 -4.76 15.88
C ASP A 99 -10.24 -5.54 16.93
N HIS A 100 -9.71 -4.85 17.95
CA HIS A 100 -9.01 -5.50 19.05
C HIS A 100 -9.93 -6.38 19.90
N ARG A 101 -11.21 -6.03 20.04
CA ARG A 101 -12.20 -6.83 20.78
C ARG A 101 -12.71 -8.01 19.95
N GLU A 102 -12.91 -7.82 18.66
CA GLU A 102 -13.41 -8.83 17.74
C GLU A 102 -12.36 -9.92 17.46
N TYR A 103 -11.14 -9.51 17.13
CA TYR A 103 -10.07 -10.42 16.74
C TYR A 103 -9.19 -10.86 17.90
N GLY A 104 -9.23 -10.15 19.03
CA GLY A 104 -8.52 -10.50 20.26
C GLY A 104 -6.99 -10.55 20.11
N TRP A 105 -6.34 -11.38 20.93
CA TRP A 105 -4.89 -11.58 20.93
C TRP A 105 -4.25 -11.92 19.56
N PRO A 106 -4.91 -12.67 18.64
CA PRO A 106 -4.38 -12.91 17.30
C PRO A 106 -3.92 -11.67 16.53
N ILE A 107 -4.61 -10.53 16.63
CA ILE A 107 -4.20 -9.31 15.90
C ILE A 107 -2.93 -8.66 16.48
N LEU A 108 -2.55 -9.05 17.70
CA LEU A 108 -1.31 -8.63 18.34
C LEU A 108 -0.11 -9.49 17.91
N LEU A 109 -0.34 -10.60 17.21
CA LEU A 109 0.73 -11.45 16.67
C LEU A 109 1.26 -10.84 15.39
N THR A 110 2.57 -10.60 15.34
CA THR A 110 3.25 -9.95 14.21
C THR A 110 3.00 -10.66 12.88
N ASP A 111 2.86 -11.98 12.89
CA ASP A 111 2.67 -12.77 11.67
C ASP A 111 1.24 -12.62 11.10
N VAL A 112 0.24 -12.53 11.98
CA VAL A 112 -1.16 -12.27 11.57
C VAL A 112 -1.27 -10.83 11.06
N LEU A 113 -0.65 -9.89 11.78
CA LEU A 113 -0.59 -8.50 11.36
C LEU A 113 0.06 -8.36 9.99
N ALA A 114 1.18 -9.05 9.74
CA ALA A 114 1.87 -9.03 8.46
C ALA A 114 0.99 -9.48 7.29
N LEU A 115 0.06 -10.44 7.50
CA LEU A 115 -0.91 -10.84 6.47
C LEU A 115 -1.94 -9.74 6.19
N VAL A 116 -2.40 -9.03 7.22
CA VAL A 116 -3.28 -7.86 7.07
C VAL A 116 -2.56 -6.76 6.31
N GLU A 117 -1.33 -6.45 6.69
CA GLU A 117 -0.51 -5.46 5.99
C GLU A 117 -0.28 -5.87 4.54
N GLN A 118 0.04 -7.13 4.22
CA GLN A 118 0.16 -7.59 2.82
C GLN A 118 -1.14 -7.41 2.02
N SER A 119 -2.28 -7.66 2.64
CA SER A 119 -3.61 -7.48 2.04
C SER A 119 -3.92 -6.00 1.76
N ILE A 120 -3.58 -5.10 2.68
CA ILE A 120 -3.65 -3.65 2.50
C ILE A 120 -2.72 -3.25 1.35
N MET A 121 -1.46 -3.71 1.40
CA MET A 121 -0.43 -3.29 0.48
C MET A 121 -0.64 -3.75 -0.96
N SER A 122 -1.24 -4.93 -1.14
CA SER A 122 -1.57 -5.46 -2.47
C SER A 122 -2.66 -4.67 -3.20
N ARG A 123 -3.47 -3.89 -2.49
CA ARG A 123 -4.55 -3.09 -3.08
C ARG A 123 -4.13 -1.67 -3.45
N ALA A 124 -2.99 -1.22 -2.96
CA ALA A 124 -2.45 0.11 -3.23
C ALA A 124 -2.33 0.44 -4.71
N ALA A 125 -2.45 1.74 -5.02
CA ALA A 125 -2.23 2.30 -6.36
C ALA A 125 -0.87 1.88 -6.89
N TYR A 126 0.13 2.12 -6.05
CA TYR A 126 1.54 1.93 -6.31
C TYR A 126 2.18 1.29 -5.09
N PHE A 127 3.07 0.34 -5.33
CA PHE A 127 3.78 -0.39 -4.28
C PHE A 127 5.28 -0.25 -4.44
N TYR A 128 5.96 0.23 -3.40
CA TYR A 128 7.41 0.24 -3.31
C TYR A 128 7.87 -0.62 -2.13
N ALA A 129 8.87 -1.47 -2.35
CA ALA A 129 9.48 -2.26 -1.29
C ALA A 129 10.91 -2.71 -1.63
N HIS A 130 11.60 -3.26 -0.64
CA HIS A 130 12.88 -3.94 -0.82
C HIS A 130 12.68 -5.40 -1.23
N ALA A 131 13.33 -5.83 -2.31
CA ALA A 131 13.17 -7.14 -2.94
C ALA A 131 13.52 -8.32 -2.01
N LEU A 132 14.40 -8.09 -1.02
CA LEU A 132 14.81 -9.10 -0.03
C LEU A 132 13.78 -9.34 1.08
N SER A 133 12.64 -8.63 1.08
CA SER A 133 11.59 -8.81 2.09
C SER A 133 10.59 -9.89 1.68
N SER A 134 10.41 -10.92 2.53
CA SER A 134 9.36 -11.94 2.35
C SER A 134 7.96 -11.33 2.31
N VAL A 135 7.75 -10.23 3.05
CA VAL A 135 6.50 -9.45 3.03
C VAL A 135 6.27 -8.85 1.65
N ALA A 136 7.32 -8.30 1.00
CA ALA A 136 7.22 -7.76 -0.35
C ALA A 136 6.86 -8.85 -1.37
N GLY A 137 7.46 -10.04 -1.26
CA GLY A 137 7.10 -11.19 -2.08
C GLY A 137 5.62 -11.57 -1.94
N GLY A 138 5.10 -11.60 -0.71
CA GLY A 138 3.68 -11.84 -0.43
C GLY A 138 2.76 -10.80 -1.07
N VAL A 139 3.11 -9.51 -0.97
CA VAL A 139 2.38 -8.42 -1.63
C VAL A 139 2.36 -8.62 -3.15
N MET A 140 3.50 -8.92 -3.77
CA MET A 140 3.58 -9.08 -5.23
C MET A 140 2.73 -10.25 -5.74
N ASN A 141 2.71 -11.37 -5.03
CA ASN A 141 1.84 -12.50 -5.36
C ASN A 141 0.36 -12.09 -5.35
N LEU A 142 -0.06 -11.34 -4.32
CA LEU A 142 -1.41 -10.83 -4.23
C LEU A 142 -1.71 -9.79 -5.32
N ARG A 143 -0.77 -8.88 -5.61
CA ARG A 143 -0.92 -7.88 -6.69
C ARG A 143 -1.09 -8.54 -8.06
N GLY A 144 -0.33 -9.60 -8.34
CA GLY A 144 -0.46 -10.38 -9.57
C GLY A 144 -1.85 -10.97 -9.72
N ASN A 145 -2.37 -11.62 -8.67
CA ASN A 145 -3.71 -12.19 -8.66
C ASN A 145 -4.82 -11.14 -8.74
N LEU A 146 -4.63 -9.97 -8.11
CA LEU A 146 -5.57 -8.85 -8.17
C LEU A 146 -5.54 -8.09 -9.51
N GLY A 147 -4.70 -8.50 -10.46
CA GLY A 147 -4.65 -7.86 -11.77
C GLY A 147 -4.02 -6.47 -11.77
N LYS A 148 -3.20 -6.15 -10.77
CA LYS A 148 -2.49 -4.87 -10.73
C LYS A 148 -1.50 -4.76 -11.89
N ASP A 149 -1.23 -3.53 -12.30
CA ASP A 149 -0.34 -3.28 -13.43
C ASP A 149 1.14 -3.40 -13.03
N PRO A 150 2.00 -4.10 -13.80
CA PRO A 150 3.43 -4.21 -13.52
C PRO A 150 4.15 -2.88 -13.35
N ARG A 151 3.69 -1.81 -14.02
CA ARG A 151 4.27 -0.46 -13.90
C ARG A 151 4.08 0.14 -12.51
N THR A 152 3.09 -0.35 -11.76
CA THR A 152 2.70 0.18 -10.45
C THR A 152 3.40 -0.51 -9.27
N ALA A 153 4.51 -1.20 -9.51
CA ALA A 153 5.34 -1.75 -8.46
C ALA A 153 6.82 -1.50 -8.75
N TYR A 154 7.58 -1.19 -7.70
CA TYR A 154 9.03 -1.11 -7.76
C TYR A 154 9.63 -1.86 -6.58
N LEU A 155 10.56 -2.76 -6.90
CA LEU A 155 11.34 -3.50 -5.92
C LEU A 155 12.82 -3.16 -6.11
N ASP A 156 13.46 -2.70 -5.05
CA ASP A 156 14.91 -2.43 -4.97
C ASP A 156 15.67 -3.64 -4.39
#